data_AF-A0A2R8W722-F1
#
_entry.id   AF-A0A2R8W722-F1
#
_cell.length_a   1.000
_cell.length_b   1.000
_cell.length_c   1.000
_cell.angle_alpha   90.00
_cell.angle_beta   90.00
_cell.angle_gamma   90.00
#
_symmetry.space_group_name_H-M   'P 1'
#
loop_
_entity.id
_entity.type
_entity.pdbx_description
1 polymer ?
#
loop_
_entity_poly.entity_id
_entity_poly.type
_entity_poly.pdbx_seq_one_letter_code
_entity_poly.pdbx_strand_id
1 'polypeptide(L)'
;MDFSEGLYAVKARAEAMQEASEAVPSGMLSVLGQRQSNFSFACLEAQEHCKSLGIENPVCQVSNYLFPDCRVISGHLEALQFLRRNSAKYHFRRTKMLPVSGGFHTCLMEPAVDPL
;
A
#
# COMPACT_ATOMS: atom_id res chain seq x y z
N MET A 1 -24.84 -0.43 -18.05
CA MET A 1 -23.42 -0.69 -18.34
C MET A 1 -23.34 -1.87 -19.28
N ASP A 2 -23.16 -1.57 -20.55
CA ASP A 2 -22.80 -2.58 -21.53
C ASP A 2 -21.28 -2.89 -21.46
N PHE A 3 -20.82 -3.81 -22.29
CA PHE A 3 -19.41 -4.23 -22.32
C PHE A 3 -18.46 -3.07 -22.68
N SER A 4 -18.83 -2.23 -23.65
CA SER A 4 -18.00 -1.14 -24.16
C SER A 4 -17.86 -0.04 -23.12
N GLU A 5 -18.96 0.30 -22.45
CA GLU A 5 -18.99 1.23 -21.33
C GLU A 5 -18.13 0.71 -20.17
N GLY A 6 -18.24 -0.58 -19.86
CA GLY A 6 -17.41 -1.25 -18.84
C GLY A 6 -15.92 -1.14 -19.16
N LEU A 7 -15.53 -1.45 -20.41
CA LEU A 7 -14.14 -1.42 -20.84
C LEU A 7 -13.56 0.00 -20.82
N TYR A 8 -14.35 0.99 -21.23
CA TYR A 8 -13.95 2.40 -21.18
C TYR A 8 -13.69 2.85 -19.73
N ALA A 9 -14.60 2.54 -18.80
CA ALA A 9 -14.44 2.89 -17.40
C ALA A 9 -13.20 2.24 -16.77
N VAL A 10 -12.90 0.97 -17.09
CA VAL A 10 -11.68 0.28 -16.62
C VAL A 10 -10.43 0.96 -17.15
N LYS A 11 -10.41 1.36 -18.43
CA LYS A 11 -9.26 2.05 -19.03
C LYS A 11 -9.02 3.40 -18.34
N ALA A 12 -10.04 4.26 -18.26
CA ALA A 12 -9.91 5.58 -17.66
C ALA A 12 -9.44 5.50 -16.20
N ARG A 13 -9.99 4.55 -15.43
CA ARG A 13 -9.54 4.29 -14.06
C ARG A 13 -8.07 3.84 -13.99
N ALA A 14 -7.65 2.95 -14.89
CA ALA A 14 -6.29 2.43 -14.91
C ALA A 14 -5.26 3.53 -15.22
N GLU A 15 -5.56 4.41 -16.19
CA GLU A 15 -4.72 5.55 -16.54
C GLU A 15 -4.59 6.52 -15.35
N ALA A 16 -5.70 6.91 -14.73
CA ALA A 16 -5.71 7.78 -13.56
C ALA A 16 -4.93 7.19 -12.35
N MET A 17 -5.11 5.89 -12.09
CA MET A 17 -4.38 5.19 -11.02
C MET A 17 -2.87 5.10 -11.32
N GLN A 18 -2.48 4.98 -12.58
CA GLN A 18 -1.09 4.96 -13.00
C GLN A 18 -0.44 6.34 -12.80
N GLU A 19 -1.10 7.42 -13.20
CA GLU A 19 -0.63 8.80 -12.97
C GLU A 19 -0.44 9.11 -11.47
N ALA A 20 -1.41 8.72 -10.63
CA ALA A 20 -1.29 8.87 -9.18
C ALA A 20 -0.09 8.08 -8.60
N SER A 21 0.19 6.90 -9.15
CA SER A 21 1.30 6.05 -8.73
C SER A 21 2.67 6.61 -9.15
N GLU A 22 2.74 7.31 -10.29
CA GLU A 22 3.94 7.99 -10.76
C GLU A 22 4.23 9.29 -10.01
N ALA A 23 3.18 9.98 -9.55
CA ALA A 23 3.30 11.21 -8.78
C ALA A 23 3.91 10.98 -7.38
N VAL A 24 3.59 9.86 -6.73
CA VAL A 24 4.07 9.54 -5.37
C VAL A 24 4.66 8.13 -5.31
N PRO A 25 5.98 7.98 -5.04
CA PRO A 25 6.64 6.69 -4.91
C PRO A 25 6.00 5.80 -3.84
N SER A 26 5.19 4.85 -4.28
CA SER A 26 4.35 4.02 -3.42
C SER A 26 4.29 2.57 -3.91
N GLY A 27 3.72 1.69 -3.09
CA GLY A 27 3.60 0.28 -3.47
C GLY A 27 2.78 -0.54 -2.48
N MET A 28 2.88 -1.86 -2.62
CA MET A 28 2.21 -2.82 -1.76
C MET A 28 3.17 -3.92 -1.29
N LEU A 29 3.00 -4.36 -0.04
CA LEU A 29 3.78 -5.38 0.63
C LEU A 29 2.86 -6.49 1.13
N SER A 30 3.02 -7.69 0.59
CA SER A 30 2.38 -8.89 1.14
C SER A 30 3.13 -9.32 2.40
N VAL A 31 2.39 -9.50 3.48
CA VAL A 31 2.91 -9.88 4.80
C VAL A 31 2.19 -11.12 5.29
N LEU A 32 2.95 -12.19 5.48
CA LEU A 32 2.53 -13.35 6.25
C LEU A 32 2.97 -13.15 7.70
N GLY A 33 1.99 -12.91 8.57
CA GLY A 33 2.18 -12.77 10.00
C GLY A 33 2.21 -14.11 10.74
N GLN A 34 2.18 -13.98 12.05
CA GLN A 34 2.04 -15.01 13.07
C GLN A 34 1.02 -14.53 14.09
N ARG A 35 0.69 -15.39 15.06
CA ARG A 35 -0.27 -15.05 16.13
C ARG A 35 0.09 -13.76 16.89
N GLN A 36 1.38 -13.46 17.04
CA GLN A 36 1.88 -12.27 17.73
C GLN A 36 2.06 -11.06 16.80
N SER A 37 1.75 -11.18 15.50
CA SER A 37 1.96 -10.07 14.57
C SER A 37 1.07 -8.87 14.87
N ASN A 38 1.70 -7.73 15.10
CA ASN A 38 1.01 -6.48 15.33
C ASN A 38 1.12 -5.57 14.10
N PHE A 39 0.19 -5.75 13.15
CA PHE A 39 0.14 -4.98 11.91
C PHE A 39 -0.12 -3.48 12.16
N SER A 40 -0.97 -3.15 13.14
CA SER A 40 -1.32 -1.75 13.45
C SER A 40 -0.10 -0.99 13.97
N PHE A 41 0.59 -1.56 14.96
CA PHE A 41 1.82 -0.98 15.51
C PHE A 41 2.93 -0.87 14.46
N ALA A 42 3.09 -1.89 13.61
CA ALA A 42 4.06 -1.86 12.53
C ALA A 42 3.79 -0.70 11.55
N CYS A 43 2.54 -0.52 11.13
CA CYS A 43 2.16 0.58 10.24
C CYS A 43 2.42 1.94 10.89
N LEU A 44 2.05 2.10 12.17
CA LEU A 44 2.29 3.34 12.91
C LEU A 44 3.78 3.69 12.98
N GLU A 45 4.64 2.75 13.38
CA GLU A 45 6.08 3.00 13.44
C GLU A 45 6.68 3.28 12.06
N ALA A 46 6.18 2.65 11.01
CA ALA A 46 6.61 2.94 9.64
C ALA A 46 6.23 4.36 9.22
N GLN A 47 5.06 4.86 9.63
CA GLN A 47 4.66 6.25 9.40
C GLN A 47 5.56 7.21 10.19
N GLU A 48 5.82 6.96 11.47
CA GLU A 48 6.71 7.80 12.28
C GLU A 48 8.15 7.84 11.73
N HIS A 49 8.65 6.70 11.25
CA HIS A 49 9.94 6.65 10.53
C HIS A 49 9.93 7.52 9.26
N CYS A 50 8.85 7.50 8.49
CA CYS A 50 8.73 8.37 7.32
C CYS A 50 8.66 9.85 7.70
N LYS A 51 7.95 10.21 8.79
CA LYS A 51 7.92 11.58 9.31
C LYS A 51 9.32 12.06 9.71
N SER A 52 10.11 11.21 10.36
CA SER A 52 11.48 11.57 10.77
C SER A 52 12.43 11.80 9.57
N LEU A 53 12.10 11.23 8.41
CA LEU A 53 12.78 11.46 7.14
C LEU A 53 12.22 12.65 6.34
N GLY A 54 11.24 13.38 6.87
CA GLY A 54 10.66 14.57 6.24
C GLY A 54 9.57 14.27 5.21
N ILE A 55 9.03 13.05 5.16
CA ILE A 55 7.86 12.76 4.31
C ILE A 55 6.62 13.34 4.98
N GLU A 56 6.00 14.31 4.32
CA GLU A 56 4.72 14.89 4.74
C GLU A 56 3.58 13.88 4.53
N ASN A 57 2.68 13.75 5.51
CA ASN A 57 1.52 12.85 5.47
C ASN A 57 1.86 11.39 5.06
N PRO A 58 2.74 10.70 5.81
CA PRO A 58 3.16 9.37 5.41
C PRO A 58 2.04 8.35 5.55
N VAL A 59 1.84 7.63 4.44
CA VAL A 59 0.87 6.55 4.33
C VAL A 59 1.56 5.22 4.51
N CYS A 60 1.04 4.41 5.44
CA CYS A 60 1.31 2.99 5.58
C CYS A 60 0.13 2.36 6.31
N GLN A 61 -0.64 1.52 5.63
CA GLN A 61 -1.82 0.90 6.22
C GLN A 61 -2.10 -0.48 5.62
N VAL A 62 -2.85 -1.31 6.34
CA VAL A 62 -3.36 -2.56 5.79
C VAL A 62 -4.40 -2.23 4.72
N SER A 63 -4.13 -2.62 3.47
CA SER A 63 -5.03 -2.40 2.33
C SER A 63 -5.93 -3.62 2.04
N ASN A 64 -5.44 -4.83 2.31
CA ASN A 64 -6.19 -6.05 2.03
C ASN A 64 -5.98 -7.08 3.15
N TYR A 65 -7.09 -7.70 3.57
CA TYR A 65 -7.09 -8.86 4.45
C TYR A 65 -7.34 -10.10 3.60
N LEU A 66 -6.30 -10.89 3.33
CA LEU A 66 -6.39 -12.02 2.41
C LEU A 66 -6.92 -13.27 3.11
N PHE A 67 -6.33 -13.60 4.25
CA PHE A 67 -6.73 -14.67 5.16
C PHE A 67 -6.17 -14.36 6.56
N PRO A 68 -6.51 -15.10 7.65
CA PRO A 68 -6.25 -14.68 9.03
C PRO A 68 -4.82 -14.17 9.29
N ASP A 69 -3.82 -14.89 8.78
CA ASP A 69 -2.40 -14.59 8.98
C ASP A 69 -1.77 -13.80 7.83
N CYS A 70 -2.48 -13.49 6.73
CA CYS A 70 -1.88 -12.82 5.58
C CYS A 70 -2.64 -11.56 5.18
N ARG A 71 -1.90 -10.46 5.08
CA ARG A 71 -2.43 -9.14 4.77
C ARG A 71 -1.52 -8.45 3.76
N VAL A 72 -2.07 -7.50 3.04
CA VAL A 72 -1.31 -6.58 2.20
C VAL A 72 -1.27 -5.23 2.90
N ILE A 73 -0.07 -4.66 3.01
CA ILE A 73 0.16 -3.31 3.52
C ILE A 73 0.52 -2.43 2.33
N SER A 74 -0.10 -1.26 2.22
CA SER A 74 0.13 -0.32 1.13
C SER A 74 0.50 1.05 1.68
N GLY A 75 1.29 1.79 0.90
CA GLY A 75 1.77 3.11 1.33
C GLY A 75 3.03 3.54 0.59
N HIS A 76 3.76 4.47 1.20
CA HIS A 76 5.02 4.98 0.67
C HIS A 76 6.07 3.87 0.59
N LEU A 77 6.91 3.89 -0.45
CA LEU A 77 7.96 2.88 -0.61
C LEU A 77 8.90 2.83 0.61
N GLU A 78 9.24 3.97 1.19
CA GLU A 78 10.10 4.04 2.39
C GLU A 78 9.47 3.32 3.58
N ALA A 79 8.17 3.51 3.83
CA ALA A 79 7.44 2.83 4.90
C ALA A 79 7.47 1.30 4.71
N LEU A 80 7.25 0.83 3.48
CA LEU A 80 7.26 -0.60 3.16
C LEU A 80 8.66 -1.19 3.28
N GLN A 81 9.70 -0.46 2.88
CA GLN A 81 11.09 -0.88 3.07
C GLN A 81 11.45 -0.97 4.54
N PHE A 82 11.04 0.02 5.34
CA PHE A 82 11.21 -0.01 6.79
C PHE A 82 10.56 -1.25 7.41
N LEU A 83 9.32 -1.58 7.02
CA LEU A 83 8.64 -2.80 7.47
C LEU A 83 9.37 -4.08 7.06
N ARG A 84 9.93 -4.14 5.86
CA ARG A 84 10.71 -5.30 5.41
C ARG A 84 11.96 -5.49 6.26
N ARG A 85 12.71 -4.41 6.50
CA ARG A 85 13.95 -4.43 7.31
C ARG A 85 13.67 -4.80 8.77
N ASN A 86 12.53 -4.37 9.31
CA ASN A 86 12.14 -4.59 10.70
C ASN A 86 11.12 -5.72 10.89
N SER A 87 10.98 -6.62 9.91
CA SER A 87 9.94 -7.65 9.88
C SER A 87 9.92 -8.54 11.13
N ALA A 88 11.11 -8.89 11.65
CA ALA A 88 11.26 -9.67 12.88
C ALA A 88 10.67 -8.97 14.13
N LYS A 89 10.80 -7.64 14.24
CA LYS A 89 10.26 -6.83 15.36
C LYS A 89 8.74 -6.97 15.47
N TYR A 90 8.06 -7.15 14.33
CA TYR A 90 6.61 -7.24 14.25
C TYR A 90 6.10 -8.68 14.14
N HIS A 91 6.96 -9.67 14.38
CA HIS A 91 6.65 -11.10 14.23
C HIS A 91 6.14 -11.46 12.83
N PHE A 92 6.57 -10.74 11.79
CA PHE A 92 6.23 -11.09 10.42
C PHE A 92 7.08 -12.29 9.98
N ARG A 93 6.41 -13.41 9.66
CA ARG A 93 7.08 -14.63 9.18
C ARG A 93 7.70 -14.41 7.80
N ARG A 94 7.02 -13.68 6.93
CA ARG A 94 7.49 -13.37 5.57
C ARG A 94 6.93 -12.05 5.09
N THR A 95 7.76 -11.27 4.41
CA THR A 95 7.34 -10.05 3.70
C THR A 95 7.82 -10.11 2.25
N LYS A 96 6.99 -9.68 1.30
CA LYS A 96 7.32 -9.66 -0.13
C LYS A 96 6.67 -8.45 -0.80
N MET A 97 7.48 -7.64 -1.49
CA MET A 97 6.93 -6.56 -2.33
C MET A 97 6.12 -7.16 -3.47
N LEU A 98 4.94 -6.60 -3.70
CA LEU A 98 4.13 -6.96 -4.86
C LEU A 98 4.62 -6.19 -6.10
N PRO A 99 4.62 -6.81 -7.29
CA PRO A 99 5.05 -6.17 -8.53
C PRO A 99 3.92 -5.28 -9.08
N VAL A 100 3.65 -4.17 -8.39
CA VAL A 100 2.61 -3.19 -8.72
C VAL A 100 3.19 -1.78 -8.71
N SER A 101 2.56 -0.86 -9.44
CA SER A 101 3.06 0.50 -9.62
C SER A 101 2.80 1.45 -8.44
N GLY A 102 1.79 1.18 -7.60
CA GLY A 102 1.43 2.12 -6.53
C GLY A 102 0.78 1.49 -5.29
N GLY A 103 0.61 2.34 -4.27
CA GLY A 103 0.00 2.01 -2.98
C GLY A 103 -1.52 2.02 -3.02
N PHE A 104 -2.12 1.04 -3.69
CA PHE A 104 -3.56 0.95 -3.87
C PHE A 104 -4.35 0.83 -2.55
N HIS A 105 -5.62 1.24 -2.58
CA HIS A 105 -6.53 1.30 -1.43
C HIS A 105 -6.01 2.20 -0.28
N THR A 106 -5.34 3.29 -0.64
CA THR A 106 -4.89 4.34 0.29
C THR A 106 -5.25 5.71 -0.27
N CYS A 107 -5.13 6.76 0.54
CA CYS A 107 -5.33 8.15 0.08
C CYS A 107 -4.31 8.60 -0.97
N LEU A 108 -3.23 7.84 -1.22
CA LEU A 108 -2.34 8.09 -2.36
C LEU A 108 -3.04 7.93 -3.72
N MET A 109 -4.19 7.25 -3.75
CA MET A 109 -5.00 7.06 -4.95
C MET A 109 -6.14 8.09 -5.07
N GLU A 110 -6.25 9.05 -4.16
CA GLU A 110 -7.28 10.08 -4.20
C GLU A 110 -7.28 10.92 -5.50
N PRO A 111 -6.11 11.28 -6.09
CA PRO A 111 -6.08 11.94 -7.40
C PRO A 111 -6.72 11.13 -8.54
N ALA A 112 -6.85 9.81 -8.38
CA ALA A 112 -7.44 8.93 -9.38
C ALA A 112 -8.97 8.77 -9.23
N VAL A 113 -9.61 9.47 -8.29
CA VAL A 113 -11.06 9.43 -8.07
C VAL A 113 -11.80 10.43 -8.97
N ASP A 114 -11.27 11.66 -9.10
CA ASP A 114 -11.90 12.76 -9.84
C ASP A 114 -12.01 12.62 -11.37
N PRO A 115 -11.12 11.91 -12.11
CA PRO A 115 -11.19 11.87 -13.58
C PRO A 115 -12.33 11.00 -14.15
N LEU A 116 -13.29 10.57 -13.32
CA LEU A 116 -14.44 9.72 -13.69
C LEU A 116 -15.78 10.33 -13.27
#